data_AF-A0A937BE99-F1
#
_entry.id   AF-A0A937BE99-F1
#
_cell.length_a   1.000
_cell.length_b   1.000
_cell.length_c   1.000
_cell.angle_alpha   90.00
_cell.angle_beta   90.00
_cell.angle_gamma   90.00
#
_symmetry.space_group_name_H-M   'P 1'
#
loop_
_entity.id
_entity.type
_entity.pdbx_description
1 polymer ?
#
loop_
_entity_poly.entity_id
_entity_poly.type
_entity_poly.pdbx_seq_one_letter_code
_entity_poly.pdbx_strand_id
1 'polypeptide(L)'
;MTVLEAATADAGGPYVTCGPDPVSITAITNGTGNWSGGAGTFANSSAPQTTYTAAPSEFATTVVLTWTTDDPDGAGPCPDASDSYAHGACLARG
;
A
#
# COMPACT_ATOMS: atom_id res chain seq x y z
N MET A 1 24.16 10.86 -21.55
CA MET A 1 23.43 11.43 -20.41
C MET A 1 22.07 10.75 -20.41
N THR A 2 21.92 9.70 -19.61
CA THR A 2 20.59 9.14 -19.32
C THR A 2 19.98 10.02 -18.24
N VAL A 3 18.80 10.58 -18.51
CA VAL A 3 17.98 11.20 -17.47
C VAL A 3 17.49 10.05 -16.59
N LEU A 4 17.90 10.03 -15.32
CA LEU A 4 17.44 9.05 -14.33
C LEU A 4 16.13 9.57 -13.72
N GLU A 5 15.07 8.76 -13.76
CA GLU A 5 13.77 9.10 -13.19
C GLU A 5 13.73 8.68 -11.72
N ALA A 6 13.23 9.53 -10.83
CA ALA A 6 13.12 9.20 -9.41
C ALA A 6 12.04 8.11 -9.18
N ALA A 7 12.25 7.23 -8.19
CA ALA A 7 11.22 6.31 -7.74
C ALA A 7 10.00 7.08 -7.21
N THR A 8 8.81 6.60 -7.54
CA THR A 8 7.50 7.12 -7.13
C THR A 8 6.81 6.04 -6.33
N ALA A 9 6.48 6.33 -5.08
CA ALA A 9 5.64 5.48 -4.24
C ALA A 9 4.50 6.33 -3.72
N ASP A 10 3.27 5.97 -4.07
CA ASP A 10 2.04 6.55 -3.53
C ASP A 10 1.08 5.38 -3.27
N ALA A 11 0.73 5.17 -2.01
CA ALA A 11 -0.12 4.05 -1.58
C ALA A 11 -1.60 4.25 -1.96
N GLY A 12 -1.97 5.43 -2.46
CA GLY A 12 -3.33 5.80 -2.79
C GLY A 12 -4.25 5.89 -1.58
N GLY A 13 -5.55 5.72 -1.83
CA GLY A 13 -6.61 5.84 -0.82
C GLY A 13 -7.34 7.20 -0.85
N PRO A 14 -8.29 7.43 0.08
CA PRO A 14 -8.58 6.60 1.23
C PRO A 14 -9.30 5.29 0.95
N TYR A 15 -8.95 4.23 1.69
CA TYR A 15 -9.59 2.92 1.66
C TYR A 15 -10.39 2.72 2.96
N VAL A 16 -11.60 2.18 2.85
CA VAL A 16 -12.49 1.89 3.99
C VAL A 16 -13.13 0.52 3.78
N THR A 17 -12.98 -0.38 4.76
CA THR A 17 -13.75 -1.63 4.89
C THR A 17 -14.58 -1.62 6.17
N CYS A 18 -15.74 -2.27 6.11
CA CYS A 18 -16.65 -2.47 7.22
C CYS A 18 -16.78 -3.97 7.57
N GLY A 19 -15.71 -4.76 7.48
CA GLY A 19 -15.76 -6.20 7.79
C GLY A 19 -14.59 -7.03 7.23
N PRO A 20 -14.77 -8.37 7.09
CA PRO A 20 -13.75 -9.27 6.55
C PRO A 20 -13.61 -9.19 5.03
N ASP A 21 -14.38 -8.33 4.36
CA ASP A 21 -14.36 -8.24 2.91
C ASP A 21 -13.00 -7.69 2.42
N PRO A 22 -12.39 -8.35 1.41
CA PRO A 22 -11.14 -7.87 0.83
C PRO A 22 -11.33 -6.48 0.20
N VAL A 23 -10.39 -5.58 0.43
CA VAL A 23 -10.36 -4.25 -0.17
C VAL A 23 -9.33 -4.20 -1.28
N SER A 24 -9.74 -3.74 -2.46
CA SER A 24 -8.80 -3.42 -3.55
C SER A 24 -7.98 -2.19 -3.20
N ILE A 25 -6.67 -2.36 -3.12
CA ILE A 25 -5.69 -1.29 -2.92
C ILE A 25 -4.85 -1.15 -4.18
N THR A 26 -4.45 0.08 -4.51
CA THR A 26 -3.66 0.36 -5.71
C THR A 26 -2.63 1.44 -5.41
N ALA A 27 -1.36 1.09 -5.58
CA ALA A 27 -0.26 2.03 -5.49
C ALA A 27 0.01 2.66 -6.86
N ILE A 28 0.31 3.96 -6.87
CA ILE A 28 0.88 4.65 -8.03
C ILE A 28 2.40 4.55 -7.90
N THR A 29 3.01 3.87 -8.87
CA THR A 29 4.45 3.61 -8.87
C THR A 29 5.01 3.55 -10.29
N ASN A 30 6.26 3.96 -10.46
CA ASN A 30 7.04 3.79 -11.70
C ASN A 30 8.03 2.62 -11.62
N GLY A 31 8.08 1.89 -10.50
CA GLY A 31 8.93 0.72 -10.27
C GLY A 31 8.21 -0.45 -9.61
N THR A 32 8.93 -1.55 -9.40
CA THR A 32 8.46 -2.65 -8.55
C THR A 32 8.49 -2.24 -7.08
N GLY A 33 7.78 -2.97 -6.23
CA GLY A 33 7.74 -2.68 -4.81
C GLY A 33 6.99 -3.73 -4.04
N ASN A 34 6.77 -3.46 -2.75
CA ASN A 34 6.08 -4.37 -1.86
C ASN A 34 5.19 -3.63 -0.86
N TRP A 35 3.98 -4.15 -0.69
CA TRP A 35 3.02 -3.77 0.35
C TRP A 35 3.40 -4.35 1.71
N SER A 36 3.27 -3.54 2.75
CA SER A 36 3.46 -3.94 4.15
C SER A 36 2.48 -3.23 5.08
N GLY A 37 2.40 -3.67 6.32
CA GLY A 37 1.52 -3.10 7.34
C GLY A 37 0.27 -3.93 7.62
N GLY A 38 -0.38 -3.58 8.72
CA GLY A 38 -1.50 -4.32 9.29
C GLY A 38 -1.19 -5.76 9.72
N ALA A 39 -2.21 -6.43 10.25
CA ALA A 39 -2.20 -7.82 10.72
C ALA A 39 -2.96 -8.77 9.78
N GLY A 40 -3.71 -8.23 8.81
CA GLY A 40 -4.34 -8.95 7.72
C GLY A 40 -3.39 -9.46 6.64
N THR A 41 -3.96 -9.85 5.50
CA THR A 41 -3.24 -10.55 4.42
C THR A 41 -3.42 -9.84 3.09
N PHE A 42 -2.32 -9.65 2.36
CA PHE A 42 -2.34 -9.22 0.96
C PHE A 42 -2.49 -10.44 0.04
N ALA A 43 -3.35 -10.36 -0.99
CA ALA A 43 -3.44 -11.42 -1.99
C ALA A 43 -2.14 -11.57 -2.79
N ASN A 44 -1.48 -10.44 -3.06
CA ASN A 44 -0.12 -10.38 -3.61
C ASN A 44 0.53 -9.07 -3.14
N SER A 45 1.49 -9.13 -2.22
CA SER A 45 2.13 -7.93 -1.67
C SER A 45 3.07 -7.25 -2.67
N SER A 46 3.59 -7.97 -3.66
CA SER A 46 4.51 -7.42 -4.66
C SER A 46 3.80 -6.83 -5.88
N ALA A 47 2.47 -6.91 -5.93
CA ALA A 47 1.68 -6.29 -6.98
C ALA A 47 1.19 -4.90 -6.53
N PRO A 48 1.44 -3.83 -7.31
CA PRO A 48 0.98 -2.49 -6.97
C PRO A 48 -0.55 -2.41 -6.89
N GLN A 49 -1.25 -3.19 -7.71
CA GLN A 49 -2.68 -3.44 -7.59
C GLN A 49 -2.93 -4.82 -6.97
N THR A 50 -3.54 -4.84 -5.80
CA THR A 50 -3.80 -6.08 -5.05
C THR A 50 -5.04 -5.93 -4.16
N THR A 51 -5.38 -6.97 -3.41
CA THR A 51 -6.40 -6.89 -2.36
C THR A 51 -5.78 -7.11 -0.99
N TYR A 52 -6.27 -6.36 -0.01
CA TYR A 52 -5.95 -6.53 1.39
C TYR A 52 -7.18 -7.00 2.16
N THR A 53 -7.04 -8.11 2.87
CA THR A 53 -8.08 -8.65 3.74
C THR A 53 -7.66 -8.42 5.19
N ALA A 54 -8.34 -7.50 5.87
CA ALA A 54 -8.04 -7.14 7.26
C ALA A 54 -8.29 -8.31 8.22
N ALA A 55 -7.47 -8.41 9.26
CA ALA A 55 -7.68 -9.35 10.35
C ALA A 55 -8.84 -8.89 11.26
N PRO A 56 -9.52 -9.80 11.99
CA PRO A 56 -10.60 -9.42 12.90
C PRO A 56 -10.20 -8.41 13.99
N SER A 57 -8.93 -8.40 14.39
CA SER A 57 -8.36 -7.42 15.33
C SER A 57 -8.29 -5.99 14.79
N GLU A 58 -8.50 -5.83 13.48
CA GLU A 58 -8.41 -4.56 12.78
C GLU A 58 -9.78 -3.97 12.42
N PHE A 59 -10.86 -4.72 12.69
CA PHE A 59 -12.21 -4.23 12.45
C PHE A 59 -12.49 -3.03 13.34
N ALA A 60 -12.99 -1.96 12.74
CA ALA A 60 -13.23 -0.67 13.38
C ALA A 60 -11.96 0.01 13.97
N THR A 61 -10.76 -0.40 13.55
CA THR A 61 -9.51 0.32 13.84
C THR A 61 -8.96 0.98 12.58
N THR A 62 -7.93 1.80 12.76
CA THR A 62 -7.18 2.39 11.64
C THR A 62 -5.97 1.51 11.35
N VAL A 63 -5.82 1.06 10.11
CA VAL A 63 -4.69 0.23 9.66
C VAL A 63 -3.80 1.04 8.74
N VAL A 64 -2.51 1.11 9.01
CA VAL A 64 -1.57 1.76 8.09
C VAL A 64 -1.03 0.71 7.13
N LEU A 65 -1.26 0.90 5.83
CA LEU A 65 -0.68 0.11 4.75
C LEU A 65 0.35 0.96 4.02
N THR A 66 1.52 0.39 3.76
CA THR A 66 2.67 1.08 3.17
C THR A 66 3.07 0.38 1.88
N TRP A 67 3.23 1.15 0.81
CA TRP A 67 3.88 0.71 -0.41
C TRP A 67 5.32 1.23 -0.42
N THR A 68 6.28 0.32 -0.56
CA THR A 68 7.69 0.65 -0.73
C THR A 68 8.12 0.22 -2.11
N THR A 69 8.65 1.15 -2.92
CA THR A 69 9.24 0.81 -4.22
C THR A 69 10.71 0.47 -4.08
N ASP A 70 11.15 -0.58 -4.77
CA ASP A 70 12.56 -0.80 -5.03
C ASP A 70 13.01 0.19 -6.11
N ASP A 71 14.16 0.84 -5.94
CA ASP A 71 14.76 1.70 -6.95
C ASP A 71 14.80 0.99 -8.33
N PRO A 72 14.08 1.49 -9.35
CA PRO A 72 14.01 0.85 -10.66
C PRO A 72 15.36 0.80 -11.40
N ASP A 73 16.37 1.55 -10.95
CA ASP A 73 17.71 1.59 -11.56
C ASP A 73 18.81 0.84 -10.77
N GLY A 74 18.51 0.33 -9.57
CA GLY A 74 19.41 -0.49 -8.75
C GLY A 74 20.11 0.30 -7.65
N ALA A 75 21.44 0.43 -7.70
CA ALA A 75 22.23 1.20 -6.72
C ALA A 75 22.58 2.59 -7.29
N GLY A 76 21.65 3.21 -8.01
CA GLY A 76 21.84 4.53 -8.56
C GLY A 76 21.75 5.62 -7.48
N PRO A 77 21.93 6.89 -7.88
CA PRO A 77 21.86 8.01 -6.95
C PRO A 77 20.43 8.32 -6.47
N CYS A 78 19.41 7.63 -6.99
CA CYS A 78 17.99 7.84 -6.68
C CYS A 78 17.60 6.96 -5.49
N PRO A 79 17.22 7.51 -4.33
CA PRO A 79 16.78 6.67 -3.21
C PRO A 79 15.43 6.02 -3.48
N ASP A 80 15.18 4.88 -2.83
CA ASP A 80 13.88 4.22 -2.77
C ASP A 80 12.78 5.22 -2.30
N ALA A 81 11.59 5.11 -2.89
CA ALA A 81 10.41 5.84 -2.43
C ALA A 81 9.51 4.94 -1.56
N SER A 82 8.88 5.52 -0.54
CA SER A 82 7.85 4.84 0.24
C SER A 82 6.75 5.81 0.63
N ASP A 83 5.52 5.33 0.64
CA ASP A 83 4.35 6.09 1.10
C ASP A 83 3.39 5.19 1.86
N SER A 84 2.72 5.77 2.85
CA SER A 84 1.85 5.04 3.77
C SER A 84 0.51 5.72 3.92
N TYR A 85 -0.57 4.94 3.76
CA TYR A 85 -1.93 5.42 3.93
C TYR A 85 -2.62 4.72 5.11
N ALA A 86 -3.38 5.51 5.89
CA ALA A 86 -4.14 5.07 7.05
C ALA A 86 -5.58 4.68 6.66
N HIS A 87 -5.82 3.39 6.48
CA HIS A 87 -7.14 2.79 6.26
C HIS A 87 -8.12 3.18 7.36
N GLY A 88 -9.23 3.82 6.97
CA GLY A 88 -10.22 4.34 7.91
C GLY A 88 -11.21 3.28 8.40
N ALA A 89 -11.53 3.33 9.69
CA ALA A 89 -12.62 2.55 10.28
C ALA A 89 -13.98 3.05 9.76
N CYS A 90 -14.79 2.14 9.24
CA CYS A 90 -16.18 2.41 8.89
C CYS A 90 -17.02 2.61 10.17
N LEU A 91 -17.64 3.79 10.34
CA LEU A 91 -18.62 4.02 11.41
C LEU A 91 -19.83 3.09 11.17
N ALA A 92 -20.09 2.16 12.08
CA ALA A 92 -21.31 1.38 12.08
C ALA A 92 -22.50 2.35 12.03
N ARG A 93 -23.25 2.35 10.92
CA ARG A 93 -24.48 3.14 10.82
C ARG A 93 -25.44 2.60 11.86
N GLY A 94 -25.73 3.42 12.87
CA GLY A 94 -26.77 3.17 13.87
C GLY A 94 -28.15 3.09 13.24
#